data_AF-A0A3B0SNY3-F1
#
_entry.id   AF-A0A3B0SNY3-F1
#
_cell.length_a   1.000
_cell.length_b   1.000
_cell.length_c   1.000
_cell.angle_alpha   90.00
_cell.angle_beta   90.00
_cell.angle_gamma   90.00
#
_symmetry.space_group_name_H-M   'P 1'
#
loop_
_entity.id
_entity.type
_entity.pdbx_description
1 polymer ?
#
loop_
_entity_poly.entity_id
_entity_poly.type
_entity_poly.pdbx_seq_one_letter_code
_entity_poly.pdbx_strand_id
1 'polypeptide(L)'
;MDPRRNPYAPGAGTPPPDLAGRDAIIERAAIALDRIRAGRAARSFIYYGLRGVGKTVLLNKIRIDAEARGIATVLAEAPEGR
;
A
#
# COMPACT_ATOMS: atom_id res chain seq x y z
N MET A 1 -8.09 -18.82 -3.08
CA MET A 1 -7.31 -18.32 -4.25
C MET A 1 -6.24 -19.36 -4.54
N ASP A 2 -6.16 -19.86 -5.78
CA ASP A 2 -5.18 -20.90 -6.18
C ASP A 2 -3.75 -20.31 -6.18
N PRO A 3 -2.81 -20.83 -5.38
CA PRO A 3 -1.43 -20.35 -5.35
C PRO A 3 -0.73 -20.40 -6.71
N ARG A 4 -1.13 -21.29 -7.62
CA ARG A 4 -0.54 -21.44 -8.96
C ARG A 4 -0.89 -20.30 -9.91
N ARG A 5 -1.94 -19.53 -9.60
CA ARG A 5 -2.40 -18.37 -10.38
C ARG A 5 -2.09 -17.05 -9.70
N ASN A 6 -1.23 -17.06 -8.68
CA ASN A 6 -0.85 -15.84 -7.97
C ASN A 6 0.13 -15.03 -8.84
N PRO A 7 -0.26 -13.86 -9.36
CA PRO A 7 0.63 -13.02 -10.19
C PRO A 7 1.74 -12.34 -9.37
N TYR A 8 1.71 -12.48 -8.05
CA TYR A 8 2.70 -11.89 -7.16
C TYR A 8 4.02 -12.68 -7.20
N ALA A 9 4.96 -12.19 -8.01
CA ALA A 9 6.36 -12.61 -7.99
C ALA A 9 7.19 -11.57 -7.22
N PRO A 10 7.70 -11.87 -6.00
CA PRO A 10 8.57 -10.95 -5.29
C PRO A 10 9.95 -10.92 -5.98
N GLY A 11 10.25 -9.82 -6.68
CA GLY A 11 11.56 -9.54 -7.29
C GLY A 11 12.14 -8.21 -6.79
N ALA A 12 13.46 -8.11 -6.70
CA ALA A 12 14.15 -6.89 -6.28
C ALA A 12 13.97 -5.77 -7.32
N GLY A 13 13.17 -4.75 -6.97
CA GLY A 13 13.11 -3.48 -7.70
C GLY A 13 12.03 -3.35 -8.76
N THR A 14 11.26 -4.39 -9.08
CA THR A 14 10.12 -4.28 -9.99
C THR A 14 8.82 -4.28 -9.19
N PRO A 15 7.97 -3.22 -9.24
CA PRO A 15 6.64 -3.30 -8.65
C PRO A 15 5.90 -4.49 -9.28
N PRO A 16 5.26 -5.36 -8.47
CA PRO A 16 4.65 -6.58 -8.99
C PRO A 16 3.64 -6.23 -10.08
N PRO A 17 3.55 -7.03 -11.15
CA PRO A 17 2.83 -6.67 -12.38
C PRO A 17 1.33 -6.57 -12.21
N ASP A 18 0.78 -6.92 -11.05
CA ASP A 18 -0.59 -6.57 -10.71
C ASP A 18 -0.80 -6.69 -9.20
N LEU A 19 -1.44 -5.70 -8.57
CA LEU A 19 -1.95 -5.83 -7.20
C LEU A 19 -3.35 -6.48 -7.26
N ALA A 20 -3.49 -7.56 -8.02
CA ALA A 20 -4.75 -8.21 -8.32
C ALA A 20 -5.59 -8.44 -7.05
N GLY A 21 -6.83 -7.96 -7.07
CA GLY A 21 -7.76 -8.04 -5.93
C GLY A 21 -7.53 -6.99 -4.84
N ARG A 22 -6.69 -5.97 -5.08
CA ARG A 22 -6.46 -4.85 -4.14
C ARG A 22 -6.97 -3.52 -4.63
N ASP A 23 -7.65 -3.47 -5.76
CA ASP A 23 -8.18 -2.22 -6.35
C ASP A 23 -9.04 -1.45 -5.36
N ALA A 24 -9.94 -2.15 -4.66
CA ALA A 24 -10.78 -1.54 -3.62
C ALA A 24 -9.99 -1.02 -2.40
N ILE A 25 -8.79 -1.54 -2.15
CA ILE A 25 -7.91 -1.03 -1.09
C ILE A 25 -7.17 0.21 -1.57
N ILE A 26 -6.60 0.16 -2.78
CA ILE A 26 -5.89 1.26 -3.41
C ILE A 26 -6.83 2.46 -3.59
N GLU A 27 -8.05 2.23 -4.07
CA GLU A 27 -9.06 3.28 -4.25
C GLU A 27 -9.44 3.95 -2.92
N ARG A 28 -9.64 3.16 -1.85
CA ARG A 28 -9.90 3.73 -0.52
C ARG A 28 -8.75 4.58 -0.02
N ALA A 29 -7.51 4.17 -0.26
CA ALA A 29 -6.33 4.96 0.07
C ALA A 29 -6.26 6.25 -0.77
N ALA A 30 -6.53 6.17 -2.08
CA ALA A 30 -6.56 7.31 -2.98
C ALA A 30 -7.60 8.36 -2.53
N ILE A 31 -8.82 7.94 -2.20
CA ILE A 31 -9.87 8.81 -1.66
C ILE A 31 -9.40 9.49 -0.36
N ALA A 32 -8.75 8.75 0.53
CA ALA A 32 -8.23 9.33 1.77
C ALA A 32 -7.14 10.38 1.51
N LEU A 33 -6.23 10.14 0.56
CA LEU A 33 -5.22 11.11 0.17
C LEU A 33 -5.84 12.38 -0.44
N ASP A 34 -6.87 12.25 -1.28
CA ASP A 34 -7.59 13.41 -1.81
C ASP A 34 -8.27 14.23 -0.72
N ARG A 35 -8.85 13.57 0.28
CA ARG A 35 -9.44 14.24 1.44
C ARG A 35 -8.38 14.98 2.25
N ILE A 36 -7.24 14.35 2.52
CA ILE A 36 -6.12 14.98 3.25
C ILE A 36 -5.64 16.23 2.50
N ARG A 37 -5.44 16.12 1.18
CA ARG A 37 -5.04 17.25 0.34
C ARG A 37 -6.07 18.39 0.35
N ALA A 38 -7.35 18.07 0.46
CA ALA A 38 -8.43 19.04 0.61
C ALA A 38 -8.59 19.60 2.04
N GLY A 39 -7.68 19.30 2.96
CA GLY A 39 -7.77 19.72 4.37
C GLY A 39 -8.90 19.05 5.16
N ARG A 40 -9.43 17.93 4.65
CA ARG A 40 -10.54 17.19 5.26
C ARG A 40 -10.03 16.00 6.05
N ALA A 41 -10.74 15.68 7.14
CA ALA A 41 -10.46 14.47 7.91
C ALA A 41 -10.56 13.21 7.04
N ALA A 42 -9.60 12.31 7.15
CA ALA A 42 -9.59 11.01 6.49
C ALA A 42 -9.38 9.90 7.52
N ARG A 43 -9.90 8.71 7.25
CA ARG A 43 -9.75 7.56 8.13
C ARG A 43 -8.40 6.90 7.90
N SER A 44 -7.72 6.53 8.99
CA SER A 44 -6.50 5.72 8.91
C SER A 44 -6.80 4.28 8.46
N PHE A 45 -5.80 3.63 7.89
CA PHE A 45 -5.87 2.24 7.46
C PHE A 45 -4.80 1.41 8.17
N ILE A 46 -5.17 0.19 8.54
CA ILE A 46 -4.25 -0.84 9.02
C ILE A 46 -4.44 -2.05 8.14
N TYR A 47 -3.38 -2.46 7.43
CA TYR A 47 -3.39 -3.67 6.61
C TYR A 47 -2.75 -4.82 7.38
N TYR A 48 -3.55 -5.81 7.75
CA TYR A 48 -3.11 -7.04 8.40
C TYR A 48 -3.30 -8.25 7.47
N GLY A 49 -2.63 -9.36 7.79
CA GLY A 49 -2.71 -10.60 7.01
C GLY A 49 -1.40 -11.39 7.05
N LEU A 50 -1.35 -12.51 6.33
CA LEU A 50 -0.22 -13.45 6.33
C LEU A 50 1.10 -12.79 5.86
N ARG A 51 2.24 -13.37 6.24
CA ARG A 51 3.56 -12.97 5.73
C ARG A 51 3.63 -13.23 4.22
N GLY A 52 4.36 -12.38 3.49
CA GLY A 52 4.61 -12.57 2.06
C GLY A 52 3.47 -12.16 1.13
N VAL A 53 2.33 -11.70 1.65
CA VAL A 53 1.20 -11.29 0.79
C VAL A 53 1.39 -9.93 0.10
N GLY A 54 2.48 -9.20 0.35
CA GLY A 54 2.74 -7.91 -0.31
C GLY A 54 2.19 -6.67 0.41
N LYS A 55 1.98 -6.74 1.74
CA LYS A 55 1.54 -5.58 2.54
C LYS A 55 2.51 -4.39 2.43
N THR A 56 3.81 -4.64 2.53
CA THR A 56 4.85 -3.61 2.39
C THR A 56 4.85 -2.98 1.00
N VAL A 57 4.65 -3.78 -0.05
CA VAL A 57 4.53 -3.28 -1.43
C VAL A 57 3.33 -2.35 -1.57
N LEU A 58 2.18 -2.73 -0.99
CA LEU A 58 0.98 -1.89 -0.99
C LEU A 58 1.21 -0.56 -0.25
N LEU A 59 1.85 -0.58 0.92
CA LEU A 59 2.20 0.64 1.65
C LEU A 59 3.14 1.54 0.83
N ASN A 60 4.14 0.96 0.15
CA ASN A 60 5.04 1.71 -0.73
C ASN A 60 4.30 2.34 -1.92
N LYS A 61 3.32 1.65 -2.51
CA LYS A 61 2.49 2.21 -3.58
C LYS A 61 1.70 3.43 -3.08
N ILE A 62 1.04 3.31 -1.93
CA ILE A 62 0.29 4.42 -1.32
C ILE A 62 1.22 5.60 -0.98
N ARG A 63 2.45 5.33 -0.51
CA ARG A 63 3.47 6.35 -0.26
C ARG A 63 3.81 7.13 -1.53
N ILE A 64 4.11 6.43 -2.62
CA ILE A 64 4.41 7.05 -3.94
C ILE A 64 3.22 7.88 -4.42
N ASP A 65 2.00 7.36 -4.30
CA ASP A 65 0.79 8.07 -4.72
C ASP A 65 0.52 9.32 -3.86
N ALA A 66 0.89 9.30 -2.58
CA ALA A 66 0.81 10.46 -1.69
C ALA A 66 1.84 11.53 -2.07
N GLU A 67 3.09 11.13 -2.31
CA GLU A 67 4.17 12.02 -2.76
C GLU A 67 3.82 12.69 -4.09
N ALA A 68 3.28 11.93 -5.05
CA ALA A 68 2.80 12.45 -6.32
C ALA A 68 1.67 13.50 -6.17
N ARG A 69 0.96 13.50 -5.02
CA ARG A 69 -0.07 14.49 -4.68
C ARG A 69 0.46 15.66 -3.84
N GLY A 70 1.77 15.72 -3.61
CA GLY A 70 2.42 16.76 -2.80
C GLY A 70 2.26 16.56 -1.30
N ILE A 71 1.91 15.36 -0.84
CA ILE A 71 1.76 15.03 0.58
C ILE A 71 3.11 14.53 1.10
N ALA A 72 3.61 15.13 2.18
CA ALA A 72 4.80 14.65 2.86
C ALA A 72 4.54 13.29 3.51
N THR A 73 5.45 12.33 3.33
CA THR A 73 5.34 10.98 3.87
C THR A 73 6.54 10.63 4.73
N VAL A 74 6.34 9.71 5.69
CA VAL A 74 7.40 9.16 6.52
C VAL A 74 7.28 7.64 6.48
N LEU A 75 8.37 6.95 6.15
CA LEU A 75 8.47 5.50 6.25
C LEU A 75 9.01 5.15 7.65
N ALA A 76 8.30 4.29 8.37
CA ALA A 76 8.75 3.76 9.64
C ALA A 76 8.56 2.24 9.66
N GLU A 77 9.60 1.53 10.10
CA GLU A 77 9.55 0.08 10.32
C GLU A 77 9.69 -0.18 11.82
N ALA A 78 8.85 -1.06 12.35
CA ALA A 78 8.92 -1.51 13.73
C ALA A 78 9.57 -2.89 13.76
N PRO A 79 10.86 -3.02 14.10
CA PRO A 79 11.50 -4.33 14.22
C PRO A 79 10.89 -5.10 15.39
N GLU A 80 10.67 -6.40 15.22
CA GLU A 80 10.29 -7.28 16.33
C GLU A 80 11.50 -7.51 17.25
N GLY A 81 11.39 -7.12 18.52
CA GLY A 81 12.36 -7.50 19.56
C GLY A 81 13.62 -6.64 19.69
N ARG A 82 13.54 -5.32 19.47
CA ARG A 82 14.59 -4.38 19.89
C ARG A 82 13.99 -3.12 20.49
#